data_AF-A0A8I1QG97-F1
#
_entry.id   AF-A0A8I1QG97-F1
#
_cell.length_a   1.000
_cell.length_b   1.000
_cell.length_c   1.000
_cell.angle_alpha   90.00
_cell.angle_beta   90.00
_cell.angle_gamma   90.00
#
_symmetry.space_group_name_H-M   'P 1'
#
loop_
_entity.id
_entity.type
_entity.pdbx_description
1 polymer ?
#
loop_
_entity_poly.entity_id
_entity_poly.type
_entity_poly.pdbx_seq_one_letter_code
_entity_poly.pdbx_strand_id
1 'polypeptide(L)'
;MADATAVPFGARWKLRISAVLWFLLLAGFLLGLPVLLDVSWLVVAGLLVVALVLGLLIAWLVRLVFRGQRRQPFLMSYLKAVLGTLFGLGIVVALPIYYAAVLTDLKPLTVPQATLSNGKQTVVFQGMMHVGSEPFYKGVVYDLEKALTEGYVIYYEGVRGSPEGDKWFNDTLAGGGDLSANYQTLSDVCGLKFQLDYFQLLRADMTAHPERHVAADVSTADMMHEYERLVAADPGFAARVQPAKADAAAATNSSEGLSGLIGLLDGGTAEQKRLAGYACRGFLTWTLGRPDAPSPLDPVILDYRNRALADRISKDAHPLIYITYGAGHLPGLLQDLKAIDPAWEIQSVKWQRVVEAPDDVSGRLTS
;
A
#
# COMPACT_ATOMS: atom_id res chain seq x y z
N MET A 1 67.42 -17.27 15.80
CA MET A 1 66.04 -17.68 15.46
C MET A 1 65.12 -16.88 16.36
N ALA A 2 64.40 -15.91 15.81
CA ALA A 2 63.53 -15.04 16.60
C ALA A 2 62.24 -15.80 16.92
N ASP A 3 61.95 -15.93 18.22
CA ASP A 3 60.71 -16.49 18.75
C ASP A 3 59.51 -15.74 18.16
N ALA A 4 58.74 -16.44 17.33
CA ALA A 4 57.42 -15.99 16.92
C ALA A 4 56.50 -16.08 18.14
N THR A 5 56.47 -15.01 18.94
CA THR A 5 55.58 -14.90 20.09
C THR A 5 54.14 -15.19 19.66
N ALA A 6 53.61 -16.33 20.12
CA ALA A 6 52.27 -16.77 19.77
C ALA A 6 51.25 -15.73 20.24
N VAL A 7 50.50 -15.14 19.31
CA VAL A 7 49.48 -14.15 19.63
C VAL A 7 48.50 -14.76 20.65
N PRO A 8 48.23 -14.10 21.80
CA PRO A 8 47.31 -14.61 22.81
C PRO A 8 45.95 -14.97 22.21
N PHE A 9 45.36 -16.08 22.63
CA PHE A 9 44.07 -16.56 22.10
C PHE A 9 42.98 -15.48 22.09
N GLY A 10 42.87 -14.69 23.17
CA GLY A 10 41.94 -13.57 23.26
C GLY A 10 42.21 -12.43 22.27
N ALA A 11 43.48 -12.17 21.91
CA ALA A 11 43.82 -11.17 20.91
C ALA A 11 43.50 -11.66 19.49
N ARG A 12 43.72 -12.95 19.20
CA ARG A 12 43.32 -13.60 17.93
C ARG A 12 41.80 -13.54 17.72
N TRP A 13 41.00 -13.82 18.75
CA TRP A 13 39.55 -13.75 18.66
C TRP A 13 39.02 -12.33 18.44
N LYS A 14 39.59 -11.34 19.12
CA LYS A 14 39.25 -9.92 18.89
C LYS A 14 39.50 -9.49 17.45
N LEU A 15 40.64 -9.90 16.88
CA LEU A 15 40.98 -9.62 15.48
C LEU A 15 40.01 -10.30 14.52
N ARG A 16 39.68 -11.58 14.75
CA ARG A 16 38.71 -12.33 13.92
C ARG A 16 37.32 -11.69 13.93
N ILE A 17 36.78 -11.39 15.11
CA ILE A 17 35.47 -10.75 15.25
C ILE A 17 35.49 -9.37 14.57
N SER A 18 36.53 -8.57 14.80
CA SER A 18 36.65 -7.26 14.16
C SER A 18 36.71 -7.36 12.64
N ALA A 19 37.45 -8.33 12.09
CA ALA A 19 37.53 -8.56 10.65
C ALA A 19 36.16 -8.96 10.07
N VAL A 20 35.43 -9.86 10.75
CA VAL A 20 34.07 -10.25 10.34
C VAL A 20 33.12 -9.06 10.36
N LEU A 21 33.14 -8.24 11.41
CA LEU A 21 32.28 -7.05 11.50
C LEU A 21 32.59 -6.04 10.38
N TRP A 22 33.87 -5.79 10.09
CA TRP A 22 34.27 -4.91 8.99
C TRP A 22 33.88 -5.46 7.63
N PHE A 23 34.02 -6.77 7.44
CA PHE A 23 33.57 -7.44 6.22
C PHE A 23 32.06 -7.30 6.04
N LEU A 24 31.26 -7.55 7.08
CA LEU A 24 29.80 -7.43 7.01
C LEU A 24 29.35 -5.99 6.75
N LEU A 25 29.98 -4.99 7.38
CA LEU A 25 29.69 -3.57 7.13
C LEU A 25 30.02 -3.19 5.68
N LEU A 26 31.18 -3.59 5.18
CA LEU A 26 31.57 -3.31 3.80
C LEU A 26 30.64 -4.01 2.81
N ALA A 27 30.36 -5.30 3.01
CA ALA A 27 29.47 -6.06 2.15
C ALA A 27 28.05 -5.47 2.14
N GLY A 28 27.51 -5.14 3.31
CA GLY A 28 26.20 -4.48 3.42
C GLY A 28 26.17 -3.12 2.72
N PHE A 29 27.22 -2.31 2.86
CA PHE A 29 27.33 -1.03 2.16
C PHE A 29 27.41 -1.22 0.63
N LEU A 30 28.22 -2.16 0.16
CA LEU A 30 28.34 -2.47 -1.28
C LEU A 30 27.03 -2.98 -1.87
N LEU A 31 26.24 -3.74 -1.11
CA LEU A 31 24.89 -4.13 -1.50
C LEU A 31 23.93 -2.94 -1.51
N GLY A 32 24.05 -2.00 -0.57
CA GLY A 32 23.24 -0.77 -0.55
C GLY A 32 23.61 0.25 -1.62
N LEU A 33 24.86 0.24 -2.10
CA LEU A 33 25.41 1.27 -2.98
C LEU A 33 24.64 1.44 -4.30
N PRO A 34 24.24 0.38 -5.03
CA PRO A 34 23.40 0.53 -6.23
C PRO A 34 22.10 1.29 -5.95
N VAL A 35 21.40 0.97 -4.85
CA VAL A 35 20.16 1.66 -4.47
C VAL A 35 20.42 3.13 -4.19
N LEU A 36 21.49 3.46 -3.46
CA LEU A 36 21.84 4.85 -3.15
C LEU A 36 22.17 5.65 -4.42
N LEU A 37 22.84 5.03 -5.39
CA LEU A 37 23.18 5.64 -6.67
C LEU A 37 21.95 5.82 -7.58
N ASP A 38 21.06 4.82 -7.62
CA ASP A 38 19.78 4.88 -8.32
C ASP A 38 18.88 5.99 -7.76
N VAL A 39 18.96 6.30 -6.46
CA VAL A 39 18.30 7.49 -5.88
C VAL A 39 18.96 8.76 -6.39
N SER A 40 20.26 8.96 -6.11
CA SER A 40 21.07 10.06 -6.65
C SER A 40 22.51 9.96 -6.15
N TRP A 41 23.48 10.30 -6.99
CA TRP A 41 24.88 10.44 -6.55
C TRP A 41 25.05 11.47 -5.41
N LEU A 42 24.15 12.47 -5.32
CA LEU A 42 24.14 13.46 -4.24
C LEU A 42 23.86 12.82 -2.87
N VAL A 43 23.10 11.74 -2.82
CA VAL A 43 22.85 11.00 -1.56
C VAL A 43 24.16 10.39 -1.06
N VAL A 44 24.93 9.76 -1.95
CA VAL A 44 26.23 9.18 -1.60
C VAL A 44 27.22 10.27 -1.15
N ALA A 45 27.26 11.41 -1.86
CA ALA A 45 28.08 12.55 -1.47
C ALA A 45 27.67 13.14 -0.11
N GLY A 46 26.36 13.29 0.13
CA GLY A 46 25.81 13.74 1.41
C GLY A 46 26.15 12.79 2.56
N LEU A 47 26.02 11.47 2.34
CA LEU A 47 26.42 10.45 3.30
C LEU A 47 27.91 10.53 3.64
N LEU A 48 28.77 10.78 2.65
CA LEU A 48 30.20 10.98 2.89
C LEU A 48 30.46 12.22 3.75
N VAL A 49 29.80 13.34 3.48
CA VAL A 49 29.91 14.57 4.29
C VAL A 49 29.47 14.32 5.72
N VAL A 50 28.31 13.68 5.91
CA VAL A 50 27.80 13.32 7.25
C VAL A 50 28.76 12.37 7.96
N ALA A 51 29.31 11.38 7.27
CA ALA A 51 30.29 10.44 7.82
C ALA A 51 31.60 11.14 8.22
N LEU A 52 32.06 12.14 7.47
CA LEU A 52 33.24 12.94 7.81
C LEU A 52 33.01 13.74 9.11
N VAL A 53 31.83 14.33 9.30
CA VAL A 53 31.47 15.10 10.50
C VAL A 53 31.27 14.19 11.71
N LEU A 54 30.40 13.18 11.60
CA LEU A 54 30.10 12.25 12.68
C LEU A 54 31.29 11.38 13.04
N GLY A 55 32.11 11.00 12.05
CA GLY A 55 33.34 10.25 12.27
C GLY A 55 34.32 10.98 13.18
N LEU A 56 34.31 12.33 13.19
CA LEU A 56 35.19 13.12 14.05
C LEU A 56 34.75 12.99 15.52
N LEU A 57 33.45 13.14 15.77
CA LEU A 57 32.84 12.96 17.09
C LEU A 57 33.03 11.53 17.59
N ILE A 58 32.79 10.53 16.73
CA ILE A 58 32.95 9.12 17.08
C ILE A 58 34.41 8.78 17.38
N ALA A 59 35.36 9.22 16.56
CA ALA A 59 36.78 8.98 16.81
C ALA A 59 37.26 9.61 18.11
N TRP A 60 36.77 10.82 18.43
CA TRP A 60 37.05 11.48 19.71
C TRP A 60 36.48 10.68 20.89
N LEU A 61 35.20 10.30 20.86
CA LEU A 61 34.55 9.50 21.90
C LEU A 61 35.21 8.13 22.10
N VAL A 62 35.53 7.42 21.01
CA VAL A 62 36.18 6.11 21.06
C VAL A 62 37.56 6.22 21.73
N ARG A 63 38.32 7.28 21.47
CA ARG A 63 39.63 7.50 22.11
C ARG A 63 39.51 7.94 23.57
N LEU A 64 38.43 8.60 23.96
CA LEU A 64 38.13 8.89 25.36
C LEU A 64 37.89 7.59 26.15
N VAL A 65 37.01 6.74 25.64
CA VAL A 65 36.54 5.52 26.31
C VAL A 65 37.60 4.40 26.27
N PHE A 66 38.23 4.17 25.12
CA PHE A 66 39.15 3.05 24.93
C PHE A 66 40.61 3.50 24.98
N ARG A 67 41.25 3.30 26.15
CA ARG A 67 42.67 3.64 26.38
C ARG A 67 43.63 3.05 25.34
N GLY A 68 43.31 1.88 24.78
CA GLY A 68 44.09 1.23 23.72
C GLY A 68 44.08 1.98 22.37
N GLN A 69 43.02 2.72 22.07
CA GLN A 69 42.90 3.54 20.84
C GLN A 69 43.74 4.83 20.92
N ARG A 70 44.12 5.28 22.13
CA ARG A 70 45.00 6.44 22.31
C ARG A 70 46.42 6.20 21.80
N ARG A 71 46.82 4.93 21.66
CA ARG A 71 48.14 4.54 21.13
C ARG A 71 48.23 4.58 19.60
N GLN A 72 47.09 4.59 18.88
CA GLN A 72 47.07 4.71 17.42
C GLN A 72 47.08 6.20 17.01
N PRO A 73 47.58 6.58 15.82
CA PRO A 73 47.47 7.94 15.31
C PRO A 73 46.00 8.39 15.21
N PHE A 74 45.72 9.68 15.47
CA PHE A 74 44.34 10.19 15.42
C PHE A 74 43.72 9.97 14.05
N LEU A 75 44.49 10.26 13.00
CA LEU A 75 44.06 10.07 11.63
C LEU A 75 43.56 8.64 11.35
N MET A 76 44.23 7.62 11.89
CA MET A 76 43.81 6.23 11.70
C MET A 76 42.53 5.88 12.46
N SER A 77 42.34 6.45 13.65
CA SER A 77 41.11 6.31 14.43
C SER A 77 39.95 7.03 13.73
N TYR A 78 40.21 8.22 13.20
CA TYR A 78 39.26 9.02 12.43
C TYR A 78 38.85 8.33 11.13
N LEU A 79 39.79 7.87 10.30
CA LEU A 79 39.48 7.15 9.05
C LEU A 79 38.62 5.90 9.31
N LYS A 80 38.93 5.13 10.36
CA LYS A 80 38.09 4.00 10.76
C LYS A 80 36.69 4.45 11.20
N ALA A 81 36.58 5.53 11.97
CA ALA A 81 35.28 6.05 12.36
C ALA A 81 34.47 6.51 11.13
N VAL A 82 35.07 7.28 10.22
CA VAL A 82 34.43 7.73 8.97
C VAL A 82 33.97 6.55 8.13
N LEU A 83 34.82 5.56 7.88
CA LEU A 83 34.44 4.38 7.09
C LEU A 83 33.33 3.57 7.75
N GLY A 84 33.42 3.35 9.06
CA GLY A 84 32.39 2.63 9.81
C GLY A 84 31.05 3.37 9.79
N THR A 85 31.08 4.70 9.94
CA THR A 85 29.89 5.55 9.86
C THR A 85 29.31 5.57 8.45
N LEU A 86 30.14 5.71 7.41
CA LEU A 86 29.69 5.69 6.02
C LEU A 86 29.00 4.37 5.68
N PHE A 87 29.61 3.24 6.04
CA PHE A 87 29.03 1.92 5.81
C PHE A 87 27.72 1.73 6.57
N GLY A 88 27.72 2.09 7.86
CA GLY A 88 26.53 2.01 8.70
C GLY A 88 25.37 2.86 8.17
N LEU A 89 25.63 4.12 7.82
CA LEU A 89 24.60 5.02 7.28
C LEU A 89 24.10 4.55 5.91
N GLY A 90 25.00 4.11 5.02
CA GLY A 90 24.60 3.60 3.71
C GLY A 90 23.68 2.37 3.82
N ILE A 91 23.98 1.45 4.74
CA ILE A 91 23.08 0.32 5.06
C ILE A 91 21.75 0.84 5.59
N VAL A 92 21.75 1.74 6.57
CA VAL A 92 20.52 2.27 7.20
C VAL A 92 19.62 2.98 6.20
N VAL A 93 20.18 3.71 5.24
CA VAL A 93 19.40 4.41 4.20
C VAL A 93 18.86 3.45 3.14
N ALA A 94 19.63 2.43 2.73
CA ALA A 94 19.19 1.47 1.72
C ALA A 94 18.21 0.41 2.26
N LEU A 95 18.33 0.05 3.55
CA LEU A 95 17.57 -1.05 4.16
C LEU A 95 16.05 -0.89 4.07
N PRO A 96 15.43 0.29 4.30
CA PRO A 96 13.99 0.47 4.16
C PRO A 96 13.48 0.17 2.75
N ILE A 97 14.24 0.51 1.71
CA ILE A 97 13.85 0.26 0.31
C ILE A 97 13.89 -1.23 0.02
N TYR A 98 14.95 -1.93 0.42
CA TYR A 98 15.02 -3.38 0.32
C TYR A 98 13.91 -4.08 1.11
N TYR A 99 13.66 -3.60 2.33
CA TYR A 99 12.59 -4.14 3.16
C TYR A 99 11.22 -3.96 2.48
N ALA A 100 10.93 -2.78 1.92
CA ALA A 100 9.70 -2.50 1.19
C ALA A 100 9.53 -3.43 -0.02
N ALA A 101 10.59 -3.61 -0.82
CA ALA A 101 10.59 -4.51 -1.98
C ALA A 101 10.31 -5.96 -1.59
N VAL A 102 10.96 -6.45 -0.52
CA VAL A 102 10.81 -7.84 -0.04
C VAL A 102 9.47 -8.06 0.68
N LEU A 103 8.95 -7.04 1.38
CA LEU A 103 7.70 -7.14 2.13
C LEU A 103 6.53 -7.51 1.20
N THR A 104 6.42 -6.82 0.06
CA THR A 104 5.34 -7.06 -0.90
C THR A 104 5.43 -8.45 -1.55
N ASP A 105 6.63 -9.01 -1.70
CA ASP A 105 6.80 -10.37 -2.24
C ASP A 105 6.46 -11.46 -1.21
N LEU A 106 6.92 -11.29 0.05
CA LEU A 106 6.71 -12.29 1.10
C LEU A 106 5.30 -12.24 1.72
N LYS A 107 4.69 -11.05 1.75
CA LYS A 107 3.37 -10.81 2.33
C LYS A 107 2.57 -9.89 1.40
N PRO A 108 2.22 -10.35 0.19
CA PRO A 108 1.47 -9.52 -0.75
C PRO A 108 0.15 -9.09 -0.11
N LEU A 109 -0.27 -7.87 -0.41
CA LEU A 109 -1.60 -7.42 -0.03
C LEU A 109 -2.62 -8.23 -0.83
N THR A 110 -3.58 -8.82 -0.14
CA THR A 110 -4.59 -9.68 -0.75
C THR A 110 -5.99 -9.19 -0.47
N VAL A 111 -6.90 -9.47 -1.39
CA VAL A 111 -8.34 -9.26 -1.25
C VAL A 111 -9.08 -10.58 -1.43
N PRO A 112 -10.23 -10.78 -0.75
CA PRO A 112 -11.00 -11.99 -0.90
C PRO A 112 -11.85 -11.95 -2.18
N GLN A 113 -11.97 -13.09 -2.85
CA GLN A 113 -13.14 -13.40 -3.68
C GLN A 113 -13.91 -14.52 -2.97
N ALA A 114 -15.14 -14.23 -2.57
CA ALA A 114 -15.97 -15.15 -1.80
C ALA A 114 -17.23 -15.51 -2.59
N THR A 115 -17.56 -16.80 -2.64
CA THR A 115 -18.87 -17.24 -3.13
C THR A 115 -19.79 -17.40 -1.95
N LEU A 116 -20.87 -16.62 -1.93
CA LEU A 116 -21.94 -16.66 -0.93
C LEU A 116 -23.16 -17.34 -1.54
N SER A 117 -23.91 -18.11 -0.76
CA SER A 117 -25.18 -18.68 -1.20
C SER A 117 -26.16 -18.86 -0.05
N ASN A 118 -27.45 -18.71 -0.32
CA ASN A 118 -28.55 -19.11 0.57
C ASN A 118 -29.34 -20.32 0.01
N GLY A 119 -28.78 -21.02 -0.98
CA GLY A 119 -29.42 -22.14 -1.69
C GLY A 119 -30.39 -21.72 -2.79
N LYS A 120 -30.80 -20.45 -2.87
CA LYS A 120 -31.64 -19.90 -3.95
C LYS A 120 -30.86 -18.95 -4.87
N GLN A 121 -30.04 -18.09 -4.27
CA GLN A 121 -29.16 -17.15 -4.95
C GLN A 121 -27.71 -17.51 -4.65
N THR A 122 -26.84 -17.27 -5.62
CA THR A 122 -25.40 -17.33 -5.49
C THR A 122 -24.82 -15.97 -5.82
N VAL A 123 -24.06 -15.42 -4.88
CA VAL A 123 -23.38 -14.13 -4.99
C VAL A 123 -21.87 -14.37 -4.98
N VAL A 124 -21.18 -14.00 -6.05
CA VAL A 124 -19.71 -13.93 -6.02
C VAL A 124 -19.32 -12.51 -5.62
N PHE A 125 -18.73 -12.35 -4.45
CA PHE A 125 -18.15 -11.09 -3.99
C PHE A 125 -16.68 -11.03 -4.38
N GLN A 126 -16.33 -10.20 -5.35
CA GLN A 126 -14.97 -9.85 -5.72
C GLN A 126 -14.54 -8.61 -4.93
N GLY A 127 -13.68 -8.81 -3.93
CA GLY A 127 -13.05 -7.74 -3.19
C GLY A 127 -12.17 -6.90 -4.12
N MET A 128 -12.36 -5.59 -4.07
CA MET A 128 -11.65 -4.63 -4.91
C MET A 128 -10.78 -3.70 -4.06
N MET A 129 -9.73 -3.19 -4.70
CA MET A 129 -9.10 -1.93 -4.32
C MET A 129 -9.05 -1.03 -5.55
N HIS A 130 -9.06 0.28 -5.33
CA HIS A 130 -9.01 1.26 -6.43
C HIS A 130 -7.69 1.26 -7.19
N VAL A 131 -6.59 0.91 -6.52
CA VAL A 131 -5.26 0.81 -7.12
C VAL A 131 -4.67 -0.57 -6.82
N GLY A 132 -4.17 -1.25 -7.84
CA GLY A 132 -3.71 -2.64 -7.76
C GLY A 132 -2.79 -3.04 -8.91
N SER A 133 -2.25 -4.26 -8.87
CA SER A 133 -1.36 -4.77 -9.90
C SER A 133 -2.11 -5.03 -11.21
N GLU A 134 -1.39 -4.97 -12.32
CA GLU A 134 -1.96 -5.28 -13.62
C GLU A 134 -2.47 -6.73 -13.73
N PRO A 135 -1.75 -7.76 -13.25
CA PRO A 135 -2.26 -9.13 -13.20
C PRO A 135 -3.55 -9.26 -12.39
N PHE A 136 -3.70 -8.51 -11.29
CA PHE A 136 -4.94 -8.48 -10.51
C PHE A 136 -6.13 -8.02 -11.37
N TYR A 137 -6.05 -6.86 -12.01
CA TYR A 137 -7.18 -6.36 -12.80
C TYR A 137 -7.43 -7.17 -14.08
N LYS A 138 -6.39 -7.73 -14.70
CA LYS A 138 -6.56 -8.71 -15.79
C LYS A 138 -7.36 -9.92 -15.31
N GLY A 139 -7.05 -10.44 -14.12
CA GLY A 139 -7.79 -11.52 -13.49
C GLY A 139 -9.25 -11.15 -13.18
N VAL A 140 -9.48 -9.94 -12.67
CA VAL A 140 -10.84 -9.42 -12.41
C VAL A 140 -11.65 -9.33 -13.69
N VAL A 141 -11.11 -8.73 -14.76
CA VAL A 141 -11.82 -8.61 -16.05
C VAL A 141 -12.11 -9.99 -16.63
N TYR A 142 -11.16 -10.92 -16.58
CA TYR A 142 -11.37 -12.29 -17.02
C TYR A 142 -12.49 -12.99 -16.23
N ASP A 143 -12.48 -12.88 -14.90
CA ASP A 143 -13.52 -13.47 -14.05
C ASP A 143 -14.90 -12.82 -14.33
N LEU A 144 -14.96 -11.53 -14.65
CA LEU A 144 -16.18 -10.81 -15.03
C LEU A 144 -16.72 -11.24 -16.39
N GLU A 145 -15.86 -11.33 -17.41
CA GLU A 145 -16.25 -11.83 -18.74
C GLU A 145 -16.79 -13.26 -18.63
N LYS A 146 -16.10 -14.11 -17.86
CA LYS A 146 -16.57 -15.46 -17.58
C LYS A 146 -17.94 -15.44 -16.88
N ALA A 147 -18.12 -14.64 -15.83
CA ALA A 147 -19.39 -14.52 -15.13
C ALA A 147 -20.53 -14.08 -16.06
N LEU A 148 -20.28 -13.10 -16.95
CA LEU A 148 -21.24 -12.67 -17.97
C LEU A 148 -21.63 -13.82 -18.92
N THR A 149 -20.68 -14.66 -19.33
CA THR A 149 -20.98 -15.84 -20.17
C THR A 149 -21.75 -16.94 -19.42
N GLU A 150 -21.59 -17.02 -18.09
CA GLU A 150 -22.30 -17.96 -17.23
C GLU A 150 -23.68 -17.45 -16.78
N GLY A 151 -24.08 -16.25 -17.21
CA GLY A 151 -25.40 -15.68 -16.96
C GLY A 151 -25.53 -14.89 -15.66
N TYR A 152 -24.42 -14.47 -15.06
CA TYR A 152 -24.42 -13.57 -13.91
C TYR A 152 -24.83 -12.15 -14.34
N VAL A 153 -25.55 -11.45 -13.45
CA VAL A 153 -25.61 -9.98 -13.49
C VAL A 153 -24.46 -9.40 -12.68
N ILE A 154 -23.84 -8.34 -13.19
CA ILE A 154 -22.67 -7.72 -12.58
C ILE A 154 -23.07 -6.48 -11.80
N TYR A 155 -22.71 -6.46 -10.52
CA TYR A 155 -22.95 -5.38 -9.58
C TYR A 155 -21.67 -4.59 -9.36
N TYR A 156 -21.69 -3.30 -9.67
CA TYR A 156 -20.54 -2.41 -9.52
C TYR A 156 -20.71 -1.50 -8.30
N GLU A 157 -19.66 -1.40 -7.50
CA GLU A 157 -19.45 -0.28 -6.59
C GLU A 157 -19.24 1.02 -7.36
N GLY A 158 -19.81 2.11 -6.85
CA GLY A 158 -19.72 3.41 -7.47
C GLY A 158 -20.84 4.29 -6.95
N VAL A 159 -20.55 5.04 -5.88
CA VAL A 159 -21.50 5.98 -5.29
C VAL A 159 -22.03 6.90 -6.39
N ARG A 160 -23.35 6.86 -6.60
CA ARG A 160 -23.99 7.55 -7.72
C ARG A 160 -24.07 9.05 -7.42
N GLY A 161 -23.59 9.87 -8.33
CA GLY A 161 -23.69 11.33 -8.21
C GLY A 161 -25.15 11.79 -8.09
N SER A 162 -25.36 12.78 -7.23
CA SER A 162 -26.63 13.47 -7.01
C SER A 162 -26.35 14.93 -6.70
N PRO A 163 -26.94 15.90 -7.44
CA PRO A 163 -26.70 17.32 -7.20
C PRO A 163 -26.89 17.78 -5.75
N GLU A 164 -27.77 17.10 -5.00
CA GLU A 164 -28.03 17.36 -3.59
C GLU A 164 -26.86 16.97 -2.68
N GLY A 165 -26.21 15.83 -2.93
CA GLY A 165 -25.18 15.27 -2.06
C GLY A 165 -23.74 15.46 -2.53
N ASP A 166 -23.52 15.81 -3.80
CA ASP A 166 -22.18 15.83 -4.41
C ASP A 166 -21.22 16.80 -3.71
N LYS A 167 -21.70 17.98 -3.32
CA LYS A 167 -20.88 18.94 -2.57
C LYS A 167 -20.47 18.37 -1.21
N TRP A 168 -21.41 17.81 -0.47
CA TRP A 168 -21.13 17.21 0.84
C TRP A 168 -20.15 16.04 0.71
N PHE A 169 -20.34 15.18 -0.30
CA PHE A 169 -19.47 14.03 -0.56
C PHE A 169 -18.04 14.48 -0.85
N ASN A 170 -17.86 15.48 -1.72
CA ASN A 170 -16.54 15.99 -2.06
C ASN A 170 -15.83 16.61 -0.84
N ASP A 171 -16.54 17.40 -0.05
CA ASP A 171 -16.00 18.09 1.12
C ASP A 171 -15.72 17.14 2.31
N THR A 172 -16.44 16.03 2.41
CA THR A 172 -16.43 15.16 3.61
C THR A 172 -15.76 13.81 3.38
N LEU A 173 -15.86 13.25 2.18
CA LEU A 173 -15.39 11.90 1.85
C LEU A 173 -14.27 11.88 0.80
N ALA A 174 -14.34 12.74 -0.22
CA ALA A 174 -13.33 12.78 -1.28
C ALA A 174 -12.06 13.60 -0.92
N GLY A 175 -12.01 14.21 0.27
CA GLY A 175 -10.86 15.01 0.71
C GLY A 175 -10.71 16.34 -0.05
N GLY A 176 -11.80 16.89 -0.60
CA GLY A 176 -11.82 18.21 -1.24
C GLY A 176 -11.33 18.25 -2.69
N GLY A 177 -11.15 17.10 -3.36
CA GLY A 177 -10.69 17.01 -4.75
C GLY A 177 -11.31 15.84 -5.54
N ASP A 178 -10.84 15.65 -6.77
CA ASP A 178 -11.25 14.51 -7.60
C ASP A 178 -10.55 13.22 -7.12
N LEU A 179 -11.32 12.36 -6.47
CA LEU A 179 -10.86 11.08 -5.93
C LEU A 179 -10.24 10.18 -7.01
N SER A 180 -10.74 10.23 -8.25
CA SER A 180 -10.21 9.43 -9.36
C SER A 180 -8.81 9.90 -9.77
N ALA A 181 -8.60 11.22 -9.84
CA ALA A 181 -7.30 11.81 -10.13
C ALA A 181 -6.25 11.45 -9.07
N ASN A 182 -6.66 11.40 -7.79
CA ASN A 182 -5.79 10.96 -6.70
C ASN A 182 -5.37 9.49 -6.86
N TYR A 183 -6.30 8.60 -7.23
CA TYR A 183 -5.97 7.19 -7.47
C TYR A 183 -5.12 6.97 -8.72
N GLN A 184 -5.33 7.74 -9.79
CA GLN A 184 -4.47 7.70 -10.97
C GLN A 184 -3.04 8.10 -10.62
N THR A 185 -2.89 9.22 -9.91
CA THR A 185 -1.58 9.68 -9.44
C THR A 185 -0.88 8.64 -8.56
N LEU A 186 -1.63 8.03 -7.62
CA LEU A 186 -1.10 6.94 -6.80
C LEU A 186 -0.68 5.74 -7.66
N SER A 187 -1.48 5.36 -8.65
CA SER A 187 -1.15 4.23 -9.53
C SER A 187 0.14 4.46 -10.31
N ASP A 188 0.35 5.67 -10.85
CA ASP A 188 1.54 6.00 -11.62
C ASP A 188 2.81 5.95 -10.76
N VAL A 189 2.78 6.56 -9.58
CA VAL A 189 3.93 6.59 -8.65
C VAL A 189 4.30 5.20 -8.17
N CYS A 190 3.31 4.35 -7.92
CA CYS A 190 3.53 3.00 -7.40
C CYS A 190 3.77 1.99 -8.53
N GLY A 191 3.72 2.42 -9.79
CA GLY A 191 3.76 1.56 -10.98
C GLY A 191 2.61 0.55 -11.02
N LEU A 192 1.50 0.85 -10.36
CA LEU A 192 0.28 0.04 -10.30
C LEU A 192 -0.70 0.52 -11.37
N LYS A 193 -1.94 0.03 -11.33
CA LYS A 193 -3.02 0.40 -12.23
C LYS A 193 -4.22 0.92 -11.46
N PHE A 194 -5.00 1.77 -12.10
CA PHE A 194 -6.28 2.25 -11.59
C PHE A 194 -7.43 1.38 -12.11
N GLN A 195 -8.39 1.02 -11.25
CA GLN A 195 -9.44 0.06 -11.58
C GLN A 195 -10.28 0.44 -12.81
N LEU A 196 -10.56 1.75 -12.99
CA LEU A 196 -11.51 2.18 -14.02
C LEU A 196 -10.94 2.00 -15.43
N ASP A 197 -9.62 2.01 -15.58
CA ASP A 197 -8.94 1.79 -16.86
C ASP A 197 -9.24 0.38 -17.41
N TYR A 198 -9.44 -0.59 -16.54
CA TYR A 198 -9.77 -1.97 -16.90
C TYR A 198 -11.26 -2.19 -17.12
N PHE A 199 -12.12 -1.52 -16.36
CA PHE A 199 -13.57 -1.61 -16.57
C PHE A 199 -14.01 -1.00 -17.91
N GLN A 200 -13.19 -0.15 -18.54
CA GLN A 200 -13.44 0.30 -19.91
C GLN A 200 -13.51 -0.84 -20.93
N LEU A 201 -12.84 -1.96 -20.66
CA LEU A 201 -12.87 -3.15 -21.53
C LEU A 201 -14.27 -3.77 -21.60
N LEU A 202 -15.09 -3.58 -20.56
CA LEU A 202 -16.46 -4.07 -20.50
C LEU A 202 -17.48 -3.11 -21.13
N ARG A 203 -17.06 -1.89 -21.52
CA ARG A 203 -17.99 -0.84 -22.01
C ARG A 203 -18.82 -1.27 -23.22
N ALA A 204 -18.24 -2.10 -24.11
CA ALA A 204 -18.96 -2.62 -25.26
C ALA A 204 -20.13 -3.51 -24.83
N ASP A 205 -19.92 -4.44 -23.90
CA ASP A 205 -20.98 -5.30 -23.37
C ASP A 205 -21.98 -4.49 -22.54
N MET A 206 -21.52 -3.56 -21.71
CA MET A 206 -22.40 -2.63 -20.96
C MET A 206 -23.34 -1.83 -21.86
N THR A 207 -22.89 -1.47 -23.06
CA THR A 207 -23.70 -0.73 -24.04
C THR A 207 -24.69 -1.66 -24.75
N ALA A 208 -24.25 -2.86 -25.11
CA ALA A 208 -25.08 -3.84 -25.81
C ALA A 208 -26.13 -4.51 -24.89
N HIS A 209 -25.79 -4.66 -23.61
CA HIS A 209 -26.52 -5.46 -22.63
C HIS A 209 -26.61 -4.77 -21.26
N PRO A 210 -27.13 -3.53 -21.18
CA PRO A 210 -27.16 -2.75 -19.95
C PRO A 210 -27.90 -3.43 -18.80
N GLU A 211 -28.85 -4.32 -19.10
CA GLU A 211 -29.62 -5.09 -18.11
C GLU A 211 -28.77 -6.04 -17.25
N ARG A 212 -27.58 -6.42 -17.74
CA ARG A 212 -26.65 -7.30 -17.03
C ARG A 212 -25.59 -6.52 -16.24
N HIS A 213 -25.59 -5.19 -16.29
CA HIS A 213 -24.63 -4.32 -15.62
C HIS A 213 -25.32 -3.30 -14.70
N VAL A 214 -25.14 -3.47 -13.41
CA VAL A 214 -25.91 -2.79 -12.38
C VAL A 214 -25.00 -1.93 -11.52
N ALA A 215 -25.21 -0.62 -11.52
CA ALA A 215 -24.63 0.26 -10.49
C ALA A 215 -25.31 -0.03 -9.15
N ALA A 216 -24.64 -0.82 -8.31
CA ALA A 216 -25.23 -1.46 -7.13
C ALA A 216 -25.38 -0.52 -5.93
N ASP A 217 -24.59 0.56 -5.93
CA ASP A 217 -24.36 1.44 -4.80
C ASP A 217 -25.45 2.49 -4.54
N VAL A 218 -25.36 3.12 -3.37
CA VAL A 218 -26.16 4.27 -2.96
C VAL A 218 -25.73 5.55 -3.69
N SER A 219 -26.52 6.61 -3.57
CA SER A 219 -26.14 7.94 -4.08
C SER A 219 -25.35 8.78 -3.08
N THR A 220 -24.70 9.84 -3.55
CA THR A 220 -24.05 10.83 -2.68
C THR A 220 -25.06 11.50 -1.74
N ALA A 221 -26.32 11.69 -2.17
CA ALA A 221 -27.40 12.22 -1.34
C ALA A 221 -27.83 11.23 -0.25
N ASP A 222 -27.95 9.93 -0.58
CA ASP A 222 -28.28 8.89 0.41
C ASP A 222 -27.25 8.86 1.54
N MET A 223 -25.97 8.93 1.20
CA MET A 223 -24.88 8.99 2.19
C MET A 223 -24.92 10.26 3.04
N MET A 224 -25.22 11.40 2.42
CA MET A 224 -25.36 12.68 3.12
C MET A 224 -26.50 12.61 4.15
N HIS A 225 -27.67 12.13 3.75
CA HIS A 225 -28.82 12.04 4.65
C HIS A 225 -28.59 11.04 5.78
N GLU A 226 -27.92 9.92 5.51
CA GLU A 226 -27.54 8.98 6.57
C GLU A 226 -26.57 9.62 7.57
N TYR A 227 -25.57 10.36 7.06
CA TYR A 227 -24.66 11.11 7.92
C TYR A 227 -25.40 12.12 8.80
N GLU A 228 -26.29 12.92 8.21
CA GLU A 228 -27.10 13.92 8.93
C GLU A 228 -28.00 13.25 9.99
N ARG A 229 -28.65 12.15 9.62
CA ARG A 229 -29.47 11.35 10.54
C ARG A 229 -28.65 10.85 11.71
N LEU A 230 -27.45 10.31 11.47
CA LEU A 230 -26.57 9.81 12.52
C LEU A 230 -26.04 10.92 13.41
N VAL A 231 -25.64 12.07 12.86
CA VAL A 231 -25.23 13.24 13.64
C VAL A 231 -26.37 13.73 14.54
N ALA A 232 -27.61 13.72 14.06
CA ALA A 232 -28.76 14.14 14.84
C ALA A 232 -29.18 13.11 15.92
N ALA A 233 -29.07 11.81 15.62
CA ALA A 233 -29.58 10.74 16.47
C ALA A 233 -28.56 10.15 17.45
N ASP A 234 -27.26 10.19 17.14
CA ASP A 234 -26.18 9.63 17.97
C ASP A 234 -25.17 10.73 18.36
N PRO A 235 -25.28 11.29 19.59
CA PRO A 235 -24.32 12.27 20.09
C PRO A 235 -22.86 11.76 20.12
N GLY A 236 -22.67 10.45 20.29
CA GLY A 236 -21.36 9.82 20.26
C GLY A 236 -20.76 9.80 18.85
N PHE A 237 -21.56 9.52 17.83
CA PHE A 237 -21.15 9.66 16.44
C PHE A 237 -20.80 11.11 16.11
N ALA A 238 -21.68 12.06 16.45
CA ALA A 238 -21.45 13.49 16.24
C ALA A 238 -20.12 13.97 16.86
N ALA A 239 -19.81 13.51 18.08
CA ALA A 239 -18.57 13.85 18.76
C ALA A 239 -17.31 13.25 18.11
N ARG A 240 -17.42 12.11 17.41
CA ARG A 240 -16.28 11.47 16.71
C ARG A 240 -16.01 12.07 15.34
N VAL A 241 -17.05 12.48 14.60
CA VAL A 241 -16.87 12.98 13.22
C VAL A 241 -16.42 14.42 13.13
N GLN A 242 -16.75 15.27 14.12
CA GLN A 242 -16.36 16.69 14.12
C GLN A 242 -14.83 16.90 14.23
N PRO A 243 -14.10 16.23 15.16
CA PRO A 243 -12.64 16.29 15.20
C PRO A 243 -12.01 15.67 13.96
N ALA A 244 -12.53 14.53 13.49
CA ALA A 244 -12.00 13.85 12.31
C ALA A 244 -12.06 14.71 11.04
N LYS A 245 -13.13 15.52 10.88
CA LYS A 245 -13.24 16.48 9.78
C LYS A 245 -12.22 17.62 9.90
N ALA A 246 -11.97 18.12 11.11
CA ALA A 246 -10.96 19.15 11.36
C ALA A 246 -9.53 18.63 11.13
N ASP A 247 -9.25 17.41 11.58
CA ASP A 247 -7.95 16.75 11.39
C ASP A 247 -7.70 16.41 9.92
N ALA A 248 -8.73 15.93 9.19
CA ALA A 248 -8.63 15.67 7.76
C ALA A 248 -8.35 16.95 6.96
N ALA A 249 -9.01 18.07 7.31
CA ALA A 249 -8.76 19.38 6.71
C ALA A 249 -7.35 19.92 7.04
N ALA A 250 -6.84 19.67 8.25
CA ALA A 250 -5.48 20.01 8.62
C ALA A 250 -4.43 19.16 7.89
N ALA A 251 -4.72 17.87 7.66
CA ALA A 251 -3.87 16.95 6.91
C ALA A 251 -3.85 17.26 5.41
N THR A 252 -4.91 17.84 4.83
CA THR A 252 -4.89 18.29 3.42
C THR A 252 -3.81 19.34 3.18
N ASN A 253 -3.50 20.18 4.17
CA ASN A 253 -2.37 21.13 4.08
C ASN A 253 -0.99 20.45 4.14
N SER A 254 -0.91 19.22 4.64
CA SER A 254 0.32 18.39 4.59
C SER A 254 0.45 17.61 3.28
N SER A 255 -0.61 17.54 2.47
CA SER A 255 -0.59 16.91 1.15
C SER A 255 0.25 17.68 0.14
N GLU A 256 0.55 18.97 0.36
CA GLU A 256 1.52 19.73 -0.43
C GLU A 256 2.93 19.08 -0.41
N GLY A 257 3.30 18.43 0.71
CA GLY A 257 4.55 17.67 0.81
C GLY A 257 4.53 16.36 0.03
N LEU A 258 3.37 15.70 -0.06
CA LEU A 258 3.18 14.50 -0.87
C LEU A 258 3.11 14.85 -2.35
N SER A 259 2.38 15.90 -2.74
CA SER A 259 2.35 16.42 -4.11
C SER A 259 3.72 16.93 -4.57
N GLY A 260 4.50 17.55 -3.69
CA GLY A 260 5.89 17.92 -3.96
C GLY A 260 6.81 16.70 -4.15
N LEU A 261 6.60 15.64 -3.38
CA LEU A 261 7.29 14.35 -3.55
C LEU A 261 6.87 13.67 -4.86
N ILE A 262 5.59 13.69 -5.20
CA ILE A 262 5.03 13.14 -6.45
C ILE A 262 5.57 13.91 -7.66
N GLY A 263 5.61 15.25 -7.61
CA GLY A 263 6.18 16.07 -8.68
C GLY A 263 7.68 15.85 -8.87
N LEU A 264 8.42 15.61 -7.77
CA LEU A 264 9.83 15.21 -7.82
C LEU A 264 10.02 13.83 -8.48
N LEU A 265 9.09 12.90 -8.24
CA LEU A 265 9.12 11.54 -8.79
C LEU A 265 8.68 11.49 -10.26
N ASP A 266 7.77 12.35 -10.71
CA ASP A 266 7.33 12.37 -12.10
C ASP A 266 8.44 12.88 -13.06
N GLY A 267 9.29 13.79 -12.59
CA GLY A 267 10.50 14.23 -13.30
C GLY A 267 11.72 13.31 -13.16
N GLY A 268 11.60 12.21 -12.43
CA GLY A 268 12.72 11.29 -12.14
C GLY A 268 13.10 10.35 -13.28
N THR A 269 14.29 9.75 -13.19
CA THR A 269 14.75 8.71 -14.13
C THR A 269 13.94 7.42 -13.97
N ALA A 270 14.05 6.49 -14.92
CA ALA A 270 13.35 5.20 -14.85
C ALA A 270 13.72 4.41 -13.58
N GLU A 271 14.98 4.48 -13.15
CA GLU A 271 15.49 3.85 -11.93
C GLU A 271 14.88 4.47 -10.67
N GLN A 272 14.78 5.80 -10.62
CA GLN A 272 14.15 6.51 -9.51
C GLN A 272 12.66 6.17 -9.40
N LYS A 273 11.95 6.14 -10.54
CA LYS A 273 10.53 5.71 -10.59
C LYS A 273 10.37 4.26 -10.14
N ARG A 274 11.28 3.36 -10.54
CA ARG A 274 11.29 1.97 -10.09
C ARG A 274 11.48 1.85 -8.58
N LEU A 275 12.43 2.57 -7.99
CA LEU A 275 12.64 2.58 -6.53
C LEU A 275 11.44 3.14 -5.78
N ALA A 276 10.83 4.22 -6.29
CA ALA A 276 9.61 4.78 -5.74
C ALA A 276 8.44 3.78 -5.79
N GLY A 277 8.34 3.01 -6.88
CA GLY A 277 7.40 1.90 -7.01
C GLY A 277 7.56 0.86 -5.91
N TYR A 278 8.79 0.37 -5.65
CA TYR A 278 9.05 -0.57 -4.55
C TYR A 278 8.68 0.01 -3.18
N ALA A 279 9.09 1.25 -2.91
CA ALA A 279 8.81 1.92 -1.65
C ALA A 279 7.29 2.12 -1.44
N CYS A 280 6.58 2.58 -2.47
CA CYS A 280 5.14 2.77 -2.40
C CYS A 280 4.40 1.45 -2.20
N ARG A 281 4.70 0.41 -2.99
CA ARG A 281 4.02 -0.89 -2.87
C ARG A 281 4.25 -1.52 -1.49
N GLY A 282 5.47 -1.41 -0.96
CA GLY A 282 5.78 -1.84 0.40
C GLY A 282 5.03 -1.03 1.45
N PHE A 283 4.91 0.29 1.27
CA PHE A 283 4.10 1.15 2.12
C PHE A 283 2.62 0.74 2.11
N LEU A 284 2.01 0.59 0.93
CA LEU A 284 0.62 0.14 0.78
C LEU A 284 0.40 -1.23 1.42
N THR A 285 1.31 -2.17 1.19
CA THR A 285 1.27 -3.51 1.80
C THR A 285 1.32 -3.44 3.32
N TRP A 286 2.19 -2.58 3.86
CA TRP A 286 2.35 -2.42 5.31
C TRP A 286 1.16 -1.69 5.95
N THR A 287 0.62 -0.65 5.32
CA THR A 287 -0.50 0.13 5.85
C THR A 287 -1.82 -0.61 5.74
N LEU A 288 -2.12 -1.15 4.55
CA LEU A 288 -3.41 -1.78 4.25
C LEU A 288 -3.43 -3.28 4.60
N GLY A 289 -2.27 -3.92 4.80
CA GLY A 289 -2.19 -5.31 5.26
C GLY A 289 -2.40 -5.48 6.76
N ARG A 290 -2.64 -4.39 7.49
CA ARG A 290 -2.96 -4.41 8.93
C ARG A 290 -4.48 -4.41 9.12
N PRO A 291 -4.99 -4.92 10.25
CA PRO A 291 -6.40 -4.75 10.58
C PRO A 291 -6.76 -3.26 10.56
N ASP A 292 -7.82 -2.91 9.83
CA ASP A 292 -8.28 -1.54 9.71
C ASP A 292 -8.60 -0.98 11.10
N ALA A 293 -8.07 0.21 11.38
CA ALA A 293 -8.54 0.99 12.53
C ALA A 293 -9.94 1.52 12.17
N PRO A 294 -10.95 1.38 13.06
CA PRO A 294 -12.29 1.87 12.78
C PRO A 294 -12.27 3.36 12.42
N SER A 295 -12.83 3.71 11.27
CA SER A 295 -13.03 5.10 10.88
C SER A 295 -14.27 5.65 11.57
N PRO A 296 -14.24 6.90 12.07
CA PRO A 296 -15.45 7.58 12.56
C PRO A 296 -16.61 7.57 11.55
N LEU A 297 -16.31 7.45 10.26
CA LEU A 297 -17.29 7.45 9.17
C LEU A 297 -17.75 6.05 8.75
N ASP A 298 -17.21 4.96 9.30
CA ASP A 298 -17.60 3.58 8.96
C ASP A 298 -19.13 3.33 8.99
N PRO A 299 -19.90 3.91 9.94
CA PRO A 299 -21.36 3.79 9.92
C PRO A 299 -22.04 4.25 8.63
N VAL A 300 -21.42 5.19 7.91
CA VAL A 300 -21.91 5.72 6.62
C VAL A 300 -21.22 5.02 5.45
N ILE A 301 -19.89 4.89 5.48
CA ILE A 301 -19.11 4.39 4.33
C ILE A 301 -19.15 2.86 4.18
N LEU A 302 -19.29 2.13 5.29
CA LEU A 302 -19.38 0.67 5.30
C LEU A 302 -20.81 0.24 5.68
N ASP A 303 -21.26 0.54 6.89
CA ASP A 303 -22.46 -0.12 7.44
C ASP A 303 -23.73 0.23 6.65
N TYR A 304 -23.95 1.51 6.34
CA TYR A 304 -25.12 1.93 5.56
C TYR A 304 -25.11 1.35 4.13
N ARG A 305 -23.94 1.39 3.47
CA ARG A 305 -23.77 0.86 2.11
C ARG A 305 -23.92 -0.66 2.07
N ASN A 306 -23.43 -1.38 3.08
CA ASN A 306 -23.62 -2.82 3.24
C ASN A 306 -25.10 -3.17 3.39
N ARG A 307 -25.84 -2.48 4.26
CA ARG A 307 -27.30 -2.68 4.44
C ARG A 307 -28.06 -2.45 3.14
N ALA A 308 -27.76 -1.37 2.43
CA ALA A 308 -28.41 -1.05 1.16
C ALA A 308 -28.10 -2.11 0.08
N LEU A 309 -26.85 -2.58 0.01
CA LEU A 309 -26.44 -3.63 -0.91
C LEU A 309 -27.10 -4.98 -0.57
N ALA A 310 -27.15 -5.36 0.71
CA ALA A 310 -27.81 -6.58 1.17
C ALA A 310 -29.32 -6.58 0.85
N ASP A 311 -30.00 -5.46 1.13
CA ASP A 311 -31.41 -5.28 0.80
C ASP A 311 -31.65 -5.42 -0.71
N ARG A 312 -30.77 -4.81 -1.53
CA ARG A 312 -30.83 -4.93 -2.98
C ARG A 312 -30.68 -6.38 -3.46
N ILE A 313 -29.66 -7.10 -2.98
CA ILE A 313 -29.44 -8.51 -3.32
C ILE A 313 -30.68 -9.35 -2.97
N SER A 314 -31.24 -9.14 -1.79
CA SER A 314 -32.40 -9.90 -1.30
C SER A 314 -33.68 -9.70 -2.12
N LYS A 315 -33.80 -8.54 -2.78
CA LYS A 315 -34.93 -8.17 -3.63
C LYS A 315 -34.69 -8.48 -5.11
N ASP A 316 -33.46 -8.78 -5.50
CA ASP A 316 -33.13 -9.11 -6.88
C ASP A 316 -33.67 -10.49 -7.25
N ALA A 317 -34.27 -10.61 -8.43
CA ALA A 317 -34.82 -11.86 -8.95
C ALA A 317 -33.76 -12.76 -9.60
N HIS A 318 -32.58 -12.23 -9.93
CA HIS A 318 -31.51 -13.00 -10.55
C HIS A 318 -30.91 -14.00 -9.54
N PRO A 319 -30.76 -15.28 -9.93
CA PRO A 319 -30.18 -16.29 -9.07
C PRO A 319 -28.65 -16.17 -8.98
N LEU A 320 -28.00 -15.47 -9.92
CA LEU A 320 -26.56 -15.37 -10.05
C LEU A 320 -26.14 -13.90 -10.12
N ILE A 321 -25.41 -13.43 -9.11
CA ILE A 321 -24.94 -12.05 -9.00
C ILE A 321 -23.43 -12.06 -8.77
N TYR A 322 -22.69 -11.27 -9.54
CA TYR A 322 -21.26 -11.08 -9.36
C TYR A 322 -21.02 -9.63 -8.95
N ILE A 323 -20.42 -9.38 -7.81
CA ILE A 323 -20.26 -8.05 -7.23
C ILE A 323 -18.78 -7.68 -7.24
N THR A 324 -18.43 -6.52 -7.80
CA THR A 324 -17.13 -5.88 -7.60
C THR A 324 -17.28 -4.75 -6.60
N TYR A 325 -16.75 -4.94 -5.39
CA TYR A 325 -16.91 -3.99 -4.28
C TYR A 325 -15.67 -3.97 -3.38
N GLY A 326 -15.43 -2.87 -2.69
CA GLY A 326 -14.29 -2.68 -1.80
C GLY A 326 -14.18 -3.81 -0.80
N ALA A 327 -12.98 -4.40 -0.66
CA ALA A 327 -12.79 -5.63 0.11
C ALA A 327 -13.30 -5.55 1.57
N GLY A 328 -13.23 -4.36 2.19
CA GLY A 328 -13.71 -4.10 3.55
C GLY A 328 -15.23 -4.27 3.74
N HIS A 329 -16.02 -4.31 2.67
CA HIS A 329 -17.46 -4.46 2.75
C HIS A 329 -17.92 -5.91 3.04
N LEU A 330 -17.12 -6.92 2.71
CA LEU A 330 -17.54 -8.33 2.78
C LEU A 330 -18.05 -8.76 4.17
N PRO A 331 -17.36 -8.47 5.30
CA PRO A 331 -17.82 -8.92 6.61
C PRO A 331 -19.18 -8.35 7.00
N GLY A 332 -19.37 -7.04 6.81
CA GLY A 332 -20.63 -6.35 7.12
C GLY A 332 -21.75 -6.76 6.17
N LEU A 333 -21.46 -6.89 4.87
CA LEU A 333 -22.42 -7.39 3.88
C LEU A 333 -22.93 -8.80 4.23
N LEU A 334 -22.05 -9.72 4.60
CA LEU A 334 -22.47 -11.07 5.00
C LEU A 334 -23.33 -11.05 6.27
N GLN A 335 -23.02 -10.17 7.22
CA GLN A 335 -23.82 -9.99 8.42
C GLN A 335 -25.23 -9.50 8.07
N ASP A 336 -25.34 -8.49 7.21
CA ASP A 336 -26.62 -7.93 6.78
C ASP A 336 -27.43 -8.93 5.94
N LEU A 337 -26.79 -9.68 5.04
CA LEU A 337 -27.43 -10.77 4.29
C LEU A 337 -28.00 -11.84 5.22
N LYS A 338 -27.24 -12.27 6.23
CA LYS A 338 -27.70 -13.25 7.23
C LYS A 338 -28.83 -12.73 8.11
N ALA A 339 -28.87 -11.43 8.36
CA ALA A 339 -29.96 -10.80 9.11
C ALA A 339 -31.28 -10.83 8.31
N ILE A 340 -31.21 -10.76 6.98
CA ILE A 340 -32.37 -10.88 6.08
C ILE A 340 -32.77 -12.35 5.88
N ASP A 341 -31.80 -13.22 5.60
CA ASP A 341 -32.00 -14.65 5.41
C ASP A 341 -30.86 -15.44 6.09
N PRO A 342 -31.13 -16.13 7.21
CA PRO A 342 -30.12 -16.88 7.94
C PRO A 342 -29.43 -18.00 7.16
N ALA A 343 -29.98 -18.41 5.99
CA ALA A 343 -29.39 -19.44 5.15
C ALA A 343 -28.14 -18.98 4.38
N TRP A 344 -27.85 -17.67 4.32
CA TRP A 344 -26.63 -17.18 3.68
C TRP A 344 -25.36 -17.74 4.33
N GLU A 345 -24.51 -18.37 3.55
CA GLU A 345 -23.22 -18.88 3.98
C GLU A 345 -22.13 -18.64 2.93
N ILE A 346 -20.88 -18.61 3.40
CA ILE A 346 -19.71 -18.62 2.51
C ILE A 346 -19.48 -20.06 2.04
N GLN A 347 -19.69 -20.31 0.76
CA GLN A 347 -19.40 -21.59 0.11
C GLN A 347 -17.91 -21.78 -0.14
N SER A 348 -17.21 -20.71 -0.55
CA SER A 348 -15.78 -20.74 -0.80
C SER A 348 -15.16 -19.35 -0.69
N VAL A 349 -13.86 -19.31 -0.41
CA VAL A 349 -13.04 -18.10 -0.45
C VAL A 349 -11.74 -18.42 -1.17
N LYS A 350 -11.36 -17.58 -2.14
CA LYS A 350 -10.01 -17.50 -2.66
C LYS A 350 -9.43 -16.11 -2.37
N TRP A 351 -8.11 -16.03 -2.26
CA TRP A 351 -7.40 -14.78 -2.02
C TRP A 351 -6.61 -14.39 -3.26
N GLN A 352 -6.82 -13.17 -3.76
CA GLN A 352 -6.10 -12.63 -4.90
C GLN A 352 -5.10 -11.60 -4.41
N ARG A 353 -3.88 -11.63 -4.96
CA ARG A 353 -2.87 -10.61 -4.70
C ARG A 353 -3.28 -9.36 -5.44
N VAL A 354 -3.52 -8.28 -4.71
CA VAL A 354 -3.90 -6.99 -5.28
C VAL A 354 -2.69 -6.08 -5.42
N VAL A 355 -1.69 -6.21 -4.55
CA VAL A 355 -0.39 -5.54 -4.69
C VAL A 355 0.68 -6.62 -4.61
N GLU A 356 1.47 -6.73 -5.66
CA GLU A 356 2.59 -7.68 -5.78
C GLU A 356 3.89 -6.97 -6.15
N ALA A 357 5.01 -7.67 -6.13
CA ALA A 357 6.28 -7.11 -6.58
C ALA A 357 6.22 -6.81 -8.10
N PRO A 358 6.90 -5.75 -8.59
CA PRO A 358 7.05 -5.51 -10.02
C PRO A 358 7.68 -6.72 -10.74
N ASP A 359 7.07 -7.14 -11.85
CA ASP A 359 7.64 -8.14 -12.75
C ASP A 359 8.54 -7.46 -13.80
N ASP A 360 9.77 -7.97 -13.98
CA ASP A 360 10.64 -7.62 -15.10
C ASP A 360 10.75 -8.83 -16.03
N VAL A 361 9.79 -8.94 -16.96
CA VAL A 361 9.75 -10.02 -17.94
C VAL A 361 10.26 -9.49 -19.28
N SER A 362 11.39 -10.02 -19.75
CA SER A 362 11.90 -9.76 -21.10
C SER A 362 11.75 -11.01 -21.97
N GLY A 363 11.25 -10.81 -23.18
CA GLY A 363 11.12 -11.86 -24.20
C GLY A 363 11.64 -11.35 -25.54
N ARG A 364 12.27 -12.25 -26.31
CA ARG A 364 12.62 -11.98 -27.71
C ARG A 364 11.92 -13.01 -28.58
N LEU A 365 11.10 -12.53 -29.50
CA LEU A 365 10.64 -13.36 -30.62
C LEU A 365 11.83 -13.46 -31.58
N THR A 366 12.41 -14.65 -31.70
CA THR A 366 13.37 -14.92 -32.77
C THR A 366 12.60 -14.95 -34.09
N SER A 367 12.86 -13.96 -34.94
CA SER A 367 12.42 -13.93 -36.34
C SER A 367 13.06 -15.01 -37.17
#